data_AF-A0A508A2T0-F1
#
_entry.id   AF-A0A508A2T0-F1
#
_cell.length_a   1.000
_cell.length_b   1.000
_cell.length_c   1.000
_cell.angle_alpha   90.00
_cell.angle_beta   90.00
_cell.angle_gamma   90.00
#
_symmetry.space_group_name_H-M   'P 1'
#
loop_
_entity.id
_entity.type
_entity.pdbx_description
1 polymer ?
#
loop_
_entity_poly.entity_id
_entity_poly.type
_entity_poly.pdbx_seq_one_letter_code
_entity_poly.pdbx_strand_id
1 'polypeptide(L)'
;MTEEPLLLDFVGELFRIQPGTSFQIGREGDLVLDEDNLFLHRRFLIIEHDADLWWVANIGSRIGATITERSGTSRSWVAPGSRVPLVFPDMAIVFTAGSTTYEILLRVPFPGYEISQNRNVPPASGQTTVGMVNLTRNQHLVTLALAEPWLRRTGTGPVDLPRNTDAAARLGWKITRFNRALDNVCDKLDRVGVRGMRGGPRMHASYRRTALVDYALTARLVTIEDLPLLDEEARHTRQELALSSATVI
;
A
#
# COMPACT_ATOMS: atom_id res chain seq x y z
N MET A 1 32.13 -15.27 8.44
CA MET A 1 30.95 -14.51 8.86
C MET A 1 29.78 -15.44 8.73
N THR A 2 29.11 -15.81 9.83
CA THR A 2 27.89 -16.63 9.77
C THR A 2 26.79 -15.76 9.22
N GLU A 3 26.41 -15.99 7.95
CA GLU A 3 25.25 -15.34 7.34
C GLU A 3 23.99 -15.74 8.13
N GLU A 4 23.22 -14.76 8.61
CA GLU A 4 22.03 -15.01 9.40
C GLU A 4 20.88 -15.59 8.55
N PRO A 5 20.02 -16.46 9.11
CA PRO A 5 18.91 -17.04 8.37
C PRO A 5 17.77 -16.04 8.14
N LEU A 6 17.10 -16.16 7.00
CA LEU A 6 15.82 -15.50 6.77
C LEU A 6 14.74 -16.20 7.58
N LEU A 7 13.91 -15.43 8.28
CA LEU A 7 12.76 -15.97 9.00
C LEU A 7 11.50 -15.78 8.18
N LEU A 8 10.77 -16.87 7.98
CA LEU A 8 9.47 -16.89 7.34
C LEU A 8 8.41 -17.26 8.38
N ASP A 9 7.29 -16.54 8.40
CA ASP A 9 6.11 -16.83 9.23
C ASP A 9 4.90 -17.08 8.31
N PHE A 10 4.30 -18.25 8.46
CA PHE A 10 3.04 -18.60 7.82
C PHE A 10 2.05 -19.08 8.88
N VAL A 11 0.98 -18.32 9.11
CA VAL A 11 -0.08 -18.64 10.07
C VAL A 11 0.46 -18.90 11.50
N GLY A 12 1.56 -18.22 11.88
CA GLY A 12 2.22 -18.35 13.17
C GLY A 12 3.27 -19.46 13.23
N GLU A 13 3.44 -20.27 12.18
CA GLU A 13 4.52 -21.24 12.07
C GLU A 13 5.78 -20.57 11.51
N LEU A 14 6.89 -20.71 12.23
CA LEU A 14 8.15 -20.04 11.92
C LEU A 14 9.17 -20.99 11.27
N PHE A 15 9.62 -20.63 10.08
CA PHE A 15 10.64 -21.34 9.32
C PHE A 15 11.93 -20.52 9.27
N ARG A 16 13.07 -21.18 9.48
CA ARG A 16 14.41 -20.57 9.40
C ARG A 16 15.12 -21.04 8.14
N ILE A 17 15.26 -20.15 7.17
CA ILE A 17 15.87 -20.46 5.87
C ILE A 17 17.34 -20.10 5.94
N GLN A 18 18.21 -21.11 5.86
CA GLN A 18 19.66 -20.90 5.91
C GLN A 18 20.19 -20.43 4.55
N PRO A 19 21.16 -19.52 4.51
CA PRO A 19 21.89 -19.20 3.29
C PRO A 19 22.47 -20.46 2.64
N GLY A 20 22.45 -20.51 1.31
CA GLY A 20 22.83 -21.71 0.54
C GLY A 20 21.75 -22.80 0.46
N THR A 21 20.57 -22.59 1.07
CA THR A 21 19.39 -23.44 0.87
C THR A 21 18.41 -22.80 -0.09
N SER A 22 17.78 -23.62 -0.93
CA SER A 22 16.68 -23.22 -1.81
C SER A 22 15.38 -23.70 -1.17
N PHE A 23 14.62 -22.78 -0.59
CA PHE A 23 13.40 -23.07 0.16
C PHE A 23 12.17 -22.93 -0.73
N GLN A 24 11.46 -24.02 -0.93
CA GLN A 24 10.35 -24.13 -1.88
C GLN A 24 9.01 -23.95 -1.19
N ILE A 25 8.19 -23.08 -1.76
CA ILE A 25 6.84 -22.77 -1.28
C ILE A 25 5.84 -23.16 -2.36
N GLY A 26 4.76 -23.82 -1.97
CA GLY A 26 3.68 -24.14 -2.87
C GLY A 26 2.68 -25.10 -2.25
N ARG A 27 2.04 -25.89 -3.11
CA ARG A 27 1.19 -27.00 -2.69
C ARG A 27 2.00 -28.25 -2.29
N GLU A 28 3.28 -28.27 -2.63
CA GLU A 28 4.28 -29.26 -2.27
C GLU A 28 5.60 -28.50 -1.96
N GLY A 29 6.56 -29.13 -1.28
CA GLY A 29 7.88 -28.55 -0.99
C GLY A 29 8.17 -28.40 0.49
N ASP A 30 9.03 -27.43 0.83
CA ASP A 30 9.46 -27.17 2.21
C ASP A 30 8.38 -26.45 3.02
N LEU A 31 7.66 -25.51 2.39
CA LEU A 31 6.44 -24.91 2.91
C LEU A 31 5.25 -25.28 2.04
N VAL A 32 4.41 -26.15 2.59
CA VAL A 32 3.13 -26.57 2.01
C VAL A 32 2.03 -25.65 2.52
N LEU A 33 1.47 -24.82 1.65
CA LEU A 33 0.46 -23.83 2.04
C LEU A 33 -0.95 -24.43 2.15
N ASP A 34 -1.30 -25.31 1.21
CA ASP A 34 -2.61 -25.97 1.11
C ASP A 34 -2.52 -27.09 0.05
N GLU A 35 -2.51 -28.36 0.49
CA GLU A 35 -2.35 -29.55 -0.36
C GLU A 35 -3.52 -29.78 -1.35
N ASP A 36 -4.70 -29.27 -1.00
CA ASP A 36 -5.96 -29.54 -1.70
C ASP A 36 -6.32 -28.43 -2.71
N ASN A 37 -5.72 -27.24 -2.60
CA ASN A 37 -6.00 -26.14 -3.51
C ASN A 37 -5.40 -26.37 -4.91
N LEU A 38 -6.21 -26.88 -5.84
CA LEU A 38 -5.82 -27.14 -7.23
C LEU A 38 -5.40 -25.89 -8.02
N PHE A 39 -5.76 -24.69 -7.56
CA PHE A 39 -5.33 -23.45 -8.16
C PHE A 39 -3.91 -23.06 -7.72
N LEU A 40 -3.39 -23.65 -6.64
CA LEU A 40 -2.02 -23.44 -6.17
C LEU A 40 -1.06 -24.38 -6.92
N HIS A 41 0.05 -23.81 -7.44
CA HIS A 41 1.08 -24.63 -8.06
C HIS A 41 1.77 -25.51 -7.01
N ARG A 42 2.10 -26.75 -7.40
CA ARG A 42 2.94 -27.67 -6.59
C ARG A 42 4.21 -26.99 -6.12
N ARG A 43 4.94 -26.37 -7.04
CA ARG A 43 6.11 -25.54 -6.75
C ARG A 43 5.79 -24.14 -7.27
N PHE A 44 5.70 -23.16 -6.40
CA PHE A 44 5.25 -21.81 -6.74
C PHE A 44 6.37 -20.79 -6.58
N LEU A 45 6.90 -20.64 -5.37
CA LEU A 45 7.98 -19.70 -5.07
C LEU A 45 9.20 -20.46 -4.57
N ILE A 46 10.37 -19.87 -4.83
CA ILE A 46 11.63 -20.26 -4.22
C ILE A 46 12.17 -19.05 -3.48
N ILE A 47 12.59 -19.25 -2.23
CA ILE A 47 13.41 -18.31 -1.49
C ILE A 47 14.83 -18.85 -1.47
N GLU A 48 15.79 -18.04 -1.89
CA GLU A 48 17.20 -18.40 -1.94
C GLU A 48 18.10 -17.20 -1.67
N HIS A 49 19.31 -17.47 -1.16
CA HIS A 49 20.36 -16.48 -0.99
C HIS A 49 21.32 -16.58 -2.19
N ASP A 50 21.45 -15.51 -2.97
CA ASP A 50 22.30 -15.42 -4.16
C ASP A 50 22.89 -14.01 -4.27
N ALA A 51 24.19 -13.93 -4.53
CA ALA A 51 24.95 -12.67 -4.64
C ALA A 51 24.69 -11.69 -3.48
N ASP A 52 24.85 -12.16 -2.24
CA ASP A 52 24.70 -11.40 -0.98
C ASP A 52 23.29 -10.80 -0.75
N LEU A 53 22.28 -11.30 -1.47
CA LEU A 53 20.89 -10.89 -1.32
C LEU A 53 19.97 -12.10 -1.20
N TRP A 54 18.90 -11.93 -0.44
CA TRP A 54 17.78 -12.85 -0.46
C TRP A 54 16.88 -12.55 -1.66
N TRP A 55 16.45 -13.59 -2.36
CA TRP A 55 15.59 -13.50 -3.53
C TRP A 55 14.32 -14.30 -3.33
N VAL A 56 13.21 -13.78 -3.86
CA VAL A 56 12.01 -14.58 -4.14
C VAL A 56 11.90 -14.75 -5.64
N ALA A 57 11.98 -15.99 -6.10
CA ALA A 57 11.76 -16.38 -7.49
C ALA A 57 10.40 -17.03 -7.63
N ASN A 58 9.65 -16.64 -8.66
CA ASN A 58 8.41 -17.32 -9.03
C ASN A 58 8.69 -18.34 -10.14
N ILE A 59 8.61 -19.61 -9.76
CA ILE A 59 8.79 -20.75 -10.67
C ILE A 59 7.45 -21.36 -11.13
N GLY A 60 6.33 -20.80 -10.66
CA GLY A 60 5.00 -21.11 -11.15
C GLY A 60 4.79 -20.63 -12.59
N SER A 61 3.74 -21.15 -13.24
CA SER A 61 3.47 -20.86 -14.66
C SER A 61 2.38 -19.81 -14.92
N ARG A 62 1.47 -19.58 -13.96
CA ARG A 62 0.26 -18.75 -14.19
C ARG A 62 -0.04 -17.67 -13.17
N ILE A 63 0.41 -17.84 -11.93
CA ILE A 63 0.09 -16.97 -10.80
C ILE A 63 1.34 -16.15 -10.52
N GLY A 64 1.17 -14.87 -10.22
CA GLY A 64 2.25 -14.05 -9.68
C GLY A 64 2.01 -13.70 -8.22
N ALA A 65 3.05 -13.19 -7.59
CA ALA A 65 3.00 -12.75 -6.20
C ALA A 65 3.34 -11.26 -6.11
N THR A 66 2.70 -10.57 -5.18
CA THR A 66 3.13 -9.25 -4.74
C THR A 66 4.10 -9.43 -3.58
N ILE A 67 5.25 -8.77 -3.65
CA ILE A 67 6.13 -8.55 -2.49
C ILE A 67 5.94 -7.12 -2.02
N THR A 68 5.68 -6.93 -0.74
CA THR A 68 5.53 -5.60 -0.13
C THR A 68 6.42 -5.46 1.09
N GLU A 69 6.93 -4.27 1.32
CA GLU A 69 7.51 -3.89 2.61
C GLU A 69 6.38 -3.52 3.59
N ARG A 70 6.62 -3.72 4.89
CA ARG A 70 5.60 -3.62 5.96
C ARG A 70 4.93 -2.24 6.08
N SER A 71 5.68 -1.15 5.92
CA SER A 71 5.15 0.22 5.91
C SER A 71 4.57 0.67 4.56
N GLY A 72 4.59 -0.21 3.55
CA GLY A 72 4.05 0.03 2.22
C GLY A 72 4.91 0.93 1.35
N THR A 73 6.17 1.18 1.73
CA THR A 73 7.09 2.04 0.97
C THR A 73 7.54 1.43 -0.35
N SER A 74 7.57 0.11 -0.43
CA SER A 74 7.94 -0.64 -1.61
C SER A 74 6.95 -1.76 -1.88
N ARG A 75 6.57 -1.89 -3.15
CA ARG A 75 5.76 -2.99 -3.66
C ARG A 75 6.31 -3.41 -5.02
N SER A 76 6.52 -4.70 -5.18
CA SER A 76 7.00 -5.30 -6.43
C SER A 76 6.14 -6.50 -6.82
N TRP A 77 5.99 -6.71 -8.13
CA TRP A 77 5.30 -7.87 -8.67
C TRP A 77 6.30 -8.91 -9.16
N VAL A 78 6.12 -10.16 -8.73
CA VAL A 78 6.90 -11.33 -9.16
C VAL A 78 6.06 -12.13 -10.13
N ALA A 79 6.20 -11.82 -11.42
CA ALA A 79 5.59 -12.58 -12.49
C ALA A 79 6.22 -13.99 -12.60
N PRO A 80 5.51 -14.96 -13.18
CA PRO A 80 6.09 -16.25 -13.59
C PRO A 80 7.44 -16.10 -14.28
N GLY A 81 8.45 -16.85 -13.84
CA GLY A 81 9.81 -16.84 -14.39
C GLY A 81 10.67 -15.63 -13.99
N SER A 82 10.19 -14.76 -13.10
CA SER A 82 10.96 -13.63 -12.58
C SER A 82 11.39 -13.84 -11.13
N ARG A 83 12.43 -13.11 -10.71
CA ARG A 83 12.85 -13.02 -9.31
C ARG A 83 12.99 -11.58 -8.87
N VAL A 84 12.71 -11.31 -7.60
CA VAL A 84 12.86 -9.99 -6.99
C VAL A 84 13.69 -10.08 -5.71
N PRO A 85 14.50 -9.06 -5.39
CA PRO A 85 15.31 -9.09 -4.19
C PRO A 85 14.47 -8.69 -2.97
N LEU A 86 14.75 -9.33 -1.84
CA LEU A 86 14.23 -9.01 -0.53
C LEU A 86 15.23 -8.11 0.17
N VAL A 87 14.93 -6.81 0.19
CA VAL A 87 15.91 -5.78 0.59
C VAL A 87 15.47 -4.98 1.82
N PHE A 88 14.29 -5.24 2.38
CA PHE A 88 13.77 -4.56 3.57
C PHE A 88 13.70 -5.54 4.75
N PRO A 89 13.83 -5.06 6.00
CA PRO A 89 13.87 -5.95 7.16
C PRO A 89 12.56 -6.72 7.35
N ASP A 90 11.41 -6.08 7.15
CA ASP A 90 10.09 -6.69 7.26
C ASP A 90 9.37 -6.63 5.91
N MET A 91 9.11 -7.80 5.33
CA MET A 91 8.44 -7.92 4.04
C MET A 91 7.29 -8.93 4.12
N ALA A 92 6.38 -8.88 3.16
CA ALA A 92 5.32 -9.86 3.01
C ALA A 92 5.18 -10.29 1.55
N ILE A 93 4.94 -11.57 1.35
CA ILE A 93 4.53 -12.15 0.08
C ILE A 93 3.03 -12.32 0.11
N VAL A 94 2.34 -11.81 -0.91
CA VAL A 94 0.89 -11.92 -1.02
C VAL A 94 0.46 -12.31 -2.42
N PHE A 95 -0.41 -13.31 -2.51
CA PHE A 95 -0.96 -13.77 -3.79
C PHE A 95 -2.29 -14.48 -3.57
N THR A 96 -3.04 -14.65 -4.66
CA THR A 96 -4.33 -15.34 -4.65
C THR A 96 -4.27 -16.57 -5.56
N ALA A 97 -4.69 -17.71 -5.05
CA ALA A 97 -4.86 -18.95 -5.80
C ALA A 97 -6.30 -19.44 -5.64
N GLY A 98 -7.08 -19.37 -6.71
CA GLY A 98 -8.53 -19.65 -6.66
C GLY A 98 -9.27 -18.58 -5.86
N SER A 99 -10.04 -19.00 -4.85
CA SER A 99 -10.74 -18.12 -3.92
C SER A 99 -9.92 -17.74 -2.69
N THR A 100 -8.73 -18.31 -2.53
CA THR A 100 -7.92 -18.16 -1.30
C THR A 100 -6.78 -17.20 -1.53
N THR A 101 -6.62 -16.25 -0.62
CA THR A 101 -5.50 -15.31 -0.60
C THR A 101 -4.54 -15.70 0.51
N TYR A 102 -3.27 -15.87 0.16
CA TYR A 102 -2.21 -16.28 1.06
C TYR A 102 -1.33 -15.08 1.39
N GLU A 103 -0.92 -14.98 2.65
CA GLU A 103 0.03 -14.01 3.15
C GLU A 103 1.13 -14.75 3.90
N ILE A 104 2.38 -14.42 3.58
CA ILE A 104 3.58 -14.97 4.21
C ILE A 104 4.42 -13.78 4.67
N LEU A 105 4.76 -13.73 5.95
CA LEU A 105 5.57 -12.66 6.51
C LEU A 105 7.04 -13.09 6.53
N LEU A 106 7.93 -12.15 6.22
CA LEU A 106 9.37 -12.38 6.13
C LEU A 106 10.11 -11.38 7.01
N ARG A 107 11.09 -11.86 7.77
CA ARG A 107 12.14 -11.03 8.38
C ARG A 107 13.47 -11.32 7.69
N VAL A 108 13.95 -10.33 6.96
CA VAL A 108 15.16 -10.40 6.15
C VAL A 108 16.36 -9.90 6.96
N PRO A 109 17.41 -10.72 7.15
CA PRO A 109 18.61 -10.30 7.85
C PRO A 109 19.43 -9.35 6.97
N PHE A 110 20.09 -8.36 7.58
CA PHE A 110 20.95 -7.38 6.91
C PHE A 110 20.37 -6.82 5.61
N PRO A 111 19.20 -6.13 5.66
CA PRO A 111 18.60 -5.56 4.47
C PRO A 111 19.57 -4.60 3.77
N GLY A 112 19.91 -4.90 2.51
CA GLY A 112 20.78 -4.05 1.68
C GLY A 112 20.15 -2.69 1.29
N TYR A 113 18.95 -2.39 1.78
CA TYR A 113 18.27 -1.12 1.57
C TYR A 113 18.51 -0.17 2.75
N GLU A 114 19.35 0.84 2.55
CA GLU A 114 19.37 2.02 3.40
C GLU A 114 18.25 2.97 2.99
N ILE A 115 17.28 3.21 3.89
CA ILE A 115 16.36 4.33 3.73
C ILE A 115 17.21 5.59 3.83
N SER A 116 17.48 6.27 2.70
CA SER A 116 18.14 7.56 2.75
C SER A 116 17.25 8.50 3.56
N GLN A 117 17.63 8.77 4.81
CA GLN A 117 16.95 9.76 5.63
C GLN A 117 16.96 11.07 4.86
N ASN A 118 15.76 11.52 4.51
CA ASN A 118 15.39 12.80 3.91
C ASN A 118 16.62 13.63 3.47
N ARG A 119 17.15 13.35 2.27
CA ARG A 119 18.12 14.26 1.68
C ARG A 119 17.39 15.59 1.59
N ASN A 120 17.76 16.57 2.42
CA ASN A 120 17.22 17.93 2.36
C ASN A 120 17.50 18.42 0.94
N VAL A 121 16.52 18.26 0.05
CA VAL A 121 16.61 18.75 -1.32
C VAL A 121 16.51 20.26 -1.18
N PRO A 122 17.57 21.03 -1.49
CA PRO A 122 17.46 22.48 -1.50
C PRO A 122 16.31 22.86 -2.46
N PRO A 123 15.53 23.91 -2.16
CA PRO A 123 14.47 24.34 -3.07
C PRO A 123 15.08 24.54 -4.47
N ALA A 124 14.59 23.74 -5.42
CA ALA A 124 15.18 23.66 -6.75
C ALA A 124 15.12 25.03 -7.44
N SER A 125 16.28 25.63 -7.69
CA SER A 125 16.40 26.78 -8.57
C SER A 125 16.54 26.28 -10.03
N GLY A 126 15.41 26.19 -10.74
CA GLY A 126 15.39 26.26 -12.20
C GLY A 126 14.99 25.00 -12.97
N GLN A 127 13.99 25.19 -13.84
CA GLN A 127 13.48 24.36 -14.95
C GLN A 127 12.81 23.03 -14.60
N THR A 128 11.66 23.17 -13.93
CA THR A 128 10.46 22.31 -13.92
C THR A 128 10.67 20.80 -13.99
N THR A 129 11.35 20.25 -12.99
CA THR A 129 10.96 18.94 -12.47
C THR A 129 9.74 19.18 -11.58
N VAL A 130 8.59 18.59 -11.92
CA VAL A 130 7.36 18.72 -11.12
C VAL A 130 7.67 18.28 -9.69
N GLY A 131 7.76 19.25 -8.77
CA GLY A 131 8.03 19.03 -7.36
C GLY A 131 6.91 18.23 -6.68
N MET A 132 7.19 17.77 -5.46
CA MET A 132 6.23 17.01 -4.63
C MET A 132 4.86 17.71 -4.58
N VAL A 133 3.79 16.95 -4.82
CA VAL A 133 2.42 17.47 -4.77
C VAL A 133 2.06 17.81 -3.32
N ASN A 134 2.19 19.08 -2.93
CA ASN A 134 1.80 19.53 -1.60
C ASN A 134 0.28 19.70 -1.51
N LEU A 135 -0.42 18.89 -0.71
CA LEU A 135 -1.85 19.06 -0.46
C LEU A 135 -2.10 20.09 0.66
N THR A 136 -3.17 20.89 0.56
CA THR A 136 -3.65 21.66 1.72
C THR A 136 -4.23 20.72 2.78
N ARG A 137 -4.35 21.15 4.05
CA ARG A 137 -4.94 20.32 5.12
C ARG A 137 -6.29 19.71 4.70
N ASN A 138 -7.18 20.50 4.11
CA ASN A 138 -8.49 20.00 3.67
C ASN A 138 -8.39 18.98 2.53
N GLN A 139 -7.46 19.19 1.59
CA GLN A 139 -7.19 18.28 0.47
C GLN A 139 -6.59 16.96 0.95
N HIS A 140 -5.68 17.04 1.93
CA HIS A 140 -5.07 15.89 2.58
C HIS A 140 -6.13 15.08 3.35
N LEU A 141 -6.96 15.72 4.19
CA LEU A 141 -8.03 15.06 4.95
C LEU A 141 -9.06 14.34 4.07
N VAL A 142 -9.45 14.91 2.93
CA VAL A 142 -10.38 14.26 1.99
C VAL A 142 -9.75 13.06 1.31
N THR A 143 -8.51 13.19 0.87
CA THR A 143 -7.73 12.09 0.28
C THR A 143 -7.55 10.97 1.31
N LEU A 144 -7.20 11.32 2.55
CA LEU A 144 -6.99 10.41 3.66
C LEU A 144 -8.27 9.67 4.05
N ALA A 145 -9.41 10.37 4.13
CA ALA A 145 -10.70 9.75 4.43
C ALA A 145 -11.15 8.75 3.35
N LEU A 146 -10.79 8.98 2.08
CA LEU A 146 -11.03 8.02 1.00
C LEU A 146 -10.06 6.83 1.05
N ALA A 147 -8.81 7.05 1.45
CA ALA A 147 -7.75 6.04 1.53
C ALA A 147 -7.76 5.24 2.85
N GLU A 148 -8.47 5.70 3.88
CA GLU A 148 -8.51 5.10 5.23
C GLU A 148 -8.69 3.57 5.22
N PRO A 149 -9.60 2.99 4.41
CA PRO A 149 -9.78 1.53 4.37
C PRO A 149 -8.54 0.76 3.89
N TRP A 150 -7.70 1.36 3.05
CA TRP A 150 -6.44 0.76 2.60
C TRP A 150 -5.34 0.91 3.64
N LEU A 151 -5.28 2.07 4.31
CA LEU A 151 -4.26 2.39 5.30
C LEU A 151 -4.44 1.64 6.62
N ARG A 152 -5.69 1.38 7.04
CA ARG A 152 -5.98 0.59 8.24
C ARG A 152 -5.77 -0.91 8.07
N ARG A 153 -5.42 -1.34 6.86
CA ARG A 153 -5.51 -2.75 6.50
C ARG A 153 -4.22 -3.50 6.75
N THR A 154 -4.36 -4.66 7.40
CA THR A 154 -3.38 -5.75 7.43
C THR A 154 -4.01 -6.87 6.59
N GLY A 155 -3.69 -6.94 5.28
CA GLY A 155 -4.20 -7.98 4.36
C GLY A 155 -4.71 -7.47 2.97
N THR A 156 -5.14 -8.39 2.10
CA THR A 156 -5.19 -8.19 0.62
C THR A 156 -6.45 -8.66 -0.12
N GLY A 157 -7.62 -8.80 0.54
CA GLY A 157 -8.90 -8.93 -0.19
C GLY A 157 -9.26 -7.68 -1.04
N PRO A 158 -10.40 -7.64 -1.73
CA PRO A 158 -10.87 -6.39 -2.33
C PRO A 158 -11.14 -5.34 -1.24
N VAL A 159 -10.77 -4.08 -1.47
CA VAL A 159 -11.17 -2.94 -0.64
C VAL A 159 -11.99 -2.03 -1.53
N ASP A 160 -13.24 -1.85 -1.17
CA ASP A 160 -14.10 -0.93 -1.86
C ASP A 160 -13.85 0.49 -1.38
N LEU A 161 -13.90 1.42 -2.33
CA LEU A 161 -13.80 2.83 -2.03
C LEU A 161 -15.06 3.28 -1.27
N PRO A 162 -14.92 4.01 -0.14
CA PRO A 162 -16.07 4.51 0.58
C PRO A 162 -16.90 5.45 -0.31
N ARG A 163 -18.20 5.54 -0.02
CA ARG A 163 -19.03 6.57 -0.66
C ARG A 163 -18.59 7.94 -0.14
N ASN A 164 -18.73 8.98 -0.97
CA ASN A 164 -18.38 10.34 -0.54
C ASN A 164 -19.21 10.79 0.67
N THR A 165 -20.43 10.27 0.84
CA THR A 165 -21.25 10.47 2.04
C THR A 165 -20.56 9.96 3.29
N ASP A 166 -19.96 8.77 3.21
CA ASP A 166 -19.38 8.07 4.35
C ASP A 166 -18.04 8.71 4.72
N ALA A 167 -17.23 9.03 3.71
CA ALA A 167 -15.98 9.78 3.90
C ALA A 167 -16.21 11.21 4.40
N ALA A 168 -17.29 11.89 3.99
CA ALA A 168 -17.67 13.19 4.54
C ALA A 168 -18.11 13.07 6.00
N ALA A 169 -18.94 12.07 6.32
CA ALA A 169 -19.38 11.79 7.69
C ALA A 169 -18.20 11.46 8.61
N ARG A 170 -17.19 10.74 8.10
CA ARG A 170 -15.94 10.43 8.81
C ARG A 170 -15.19 11.67 9.31
N LEU A 171 -15.24 12.77 8.56
CA LEU A 171 -14.66 14.07 8.91
C LEU A 171 -15.63 14.99 9.67
N GLY A 172 -16.91 14.61 9.80
CA GLY A 172 -17.96 15.48 10.31
C GLY A 172 -18.38 16.60 9.33
N TRP A 173 -17.97 16.53 8.07
CA TRP A 173 -18.20 17.58 7.09
C TRP A 173 -19.52 17.42 6.35
N LYS A 174 -20.10 18.55 5.91
CA LYS A 174 -21.16 18.54 4.89
C LYS A 174 -20.61 17.99 3.58
N ILE A 175 -21.38 17.16 2.88
CA ILE A 175 -20.99 16.53 1.61
C ILE A 175 -20.56 17.57 0.54
N THR A 176 -21.14 18.76 0.55
CA THR A 176 -20.78 19.85 -0.38
C THR A 176 -19.36 20.38 -0.14
N ARG A 177 -18.93 20.50 1.12
CA ARG A 177 -17.54 20.86 1.49
C ARG A 177 -16.59 19.76 1.04
N PHE A 178 -16.96 18.50 1.29
CA PHE A 178 -16.16 17.34 0.91
C PHE A 178 -15.96 17.26 -0.61
N ASN A 179 -17.04 17.31 -1.39
CA ASN A 179 -16.98 17.22 -2.86
C ASN A 179 -16.15 18.37 -3.44
N ARG A 180 -16.32 19.60 -2.94
CA ARG A 180 -15.49 20.75 -3.38
C ARG A 180 -14.00 20.52 -3.12
N ALA A 181 -13.65 19.99 -1.93
CA ALA A 181 -12.27 19.68 -1.61
C ALA A 181 -11.73 18.53 -2.48
N LEU A 182 -12.54 17.50 -2.75
CA LEU A 182 -12.20 16.40 -3.65
C LEU A 182 -11.95 16.87 -5.09
N ASP A 183 -12.82 17.73 -5.62
CA ASP A 183 -12.66 18.32 -6.95
C ASP A 183 -11.36 19.13 -7.02
N ASN A 184 -11.06 19.93 -5.99
CA ASN A 184 -9.80 20.67 -5.91
C ASN A 184 -8.57 19.76 -5.88
N VAL A 185 -8.64 18.56 -5.27
CA VAL A 185 -7.55 17.58 -5.34
C VAL A 185 -7.41 17.05 -6.76
N CYS A 186 -8.50 16.64 -7.39
CA CYS A 186 -8.49 16.11 -8.75
C CYS A 186 -7.90 17.12 -9.73
N ASP A 187 -8.33 18.39 -9.68
CA ASP A 187 -7.80 19.47 -10.52
C ASP A 187 -6.30 19.70 -10.28
N LYS A 188 -5.84 19.55 -9.04
CA LYS A 188 -4.44 19.70 -8.69
C LYS A 188 -3.59 18.56 -9.26
N LEU A 189 -4.06 17.32 -9.12
CA LEU A 189 -3.40 16.13 -9.66
C LEU A 189 -3.38 16.15 -11.19
N ASP A 190 -4.44 16.64 -11.82
CA ASP A 190 -4.51 16.83 -13.27
C ASP A 190 -3.45 17.81 -13.79
N ARG A 191 -3.26 18.95 -13.11
CA ARG A 191 -2.24 19.96 -13.49
C ARG A 191 -0.81 19.44 -13.45
N VAL A 192 -0.54 18.43 -12.61
CA VAL A 192 0.78 17.78 -12.51
C VAL A 192 0.87 16.52 -13.37
N GLY A 193 -0.14 16.25 -14.21
CA GLY A 193 -0.10 15.19 -15.23
C GLY A 193 -0.56 13.81 -14.75
N VAL A 194 -1.23 13.70 -13.59
CA VAL A 194 -1.78 12.42 -13.12
C VAL A 194 -2.92 11.98 -14.03
N ARG A 195 -2.78 10.78 -14.63
CA ARG A 195 -3.78 10.19 -15.52
C ARG A 195 -5.06 9.88 -14.75
N GLY A 196 -6.21 9.99 -15.41
CA GLY A 196 -7.51 9.63 -14.83
C GLY A 196 -8.19 10.73 -13.99
N MET A 197 -7.56 11.91 -13.87
CA MET A 197 -8.12 13.04 -13.13
C MET A 197 -9.17 13.83 -13.92
N ARG A 198 -9.07 13.86 -15.26
CA ARG A 198 -10.10 14.45 -16.14
C ARG A 198 -11.16 13.44 -16.55
N GLY A 199 -12.42 13.84 -16.46
CA GLY A 199 -13.54 13.09 -17.03
C GLY A 199 -13.62 13.33 -18.53
N GLY A 200 -13.30 12.31 -19.33
CA GLY A 200 -13.78 12.25 -20.71
C GLY A 200 -15.28 11.87 -20.76
N PRO A 201 -15.95 11.94 -21.92
CA PRO A 201 -17.38 11.66 -22.08
C PRO A 201 -17.85 10.27 -21.60
N ARG A 202 -16.92 9.37 -21.28
CA ARG A 202 -17.17 7.99 -20.81
C ARG A 202 -16.59 7.69 -19.42
N MET A 203 -16.03 8.67 -18.71
CA MET A 203 -15.30 8.44 -17.45
C MET A 203 -16.13 8.89 -16.25
N HIS A 204 -16.70 7.91 -15.56
CA HIS A 204 -17.53 8.11 -14.37
C HIS A 204 -16.72 8.59 -13.16
N ALA A 205 -17.35 9.41 -12.31
CA ALA A 205 -16.75 9.94 -11.07
C ALA A 205 -16.16 8.86 -10.15
N SER A 206 -16.65 7.61 -10.22
CA SER A 206 -16.07 6.49 -9.48
C SER A 206 -14.65 6.15 -9.92
N TYR A 207 -14.38 6.14 -11.23
CA TYR A 207 -13.04 5.85 -11.76
C TYR A 207 -12.02 6.91 -11.32
N ARG A 208 -12.43 8.19 -11.35
CA ARG A 208 -11.56 9.31 -10.94
C ARG A 208 -11.11 9.16 -9.49
N ARG A 209 -12.01 8.77 -8.59
CA ARG A 209 -11.69 8.58 -7.17
C ARG A 209 -10.76 7.38 -6.94
N THR A 210 -10.96 6.29 -7.66
CA THR A 210 -10.05 5.13 -7.63
C THR A 210 -8.65 5.54 -8.08
N ALA A 211 -8.53 6.25 -9.21
CA ALA A 211 -7.24 6.74 -9.71
C ALA A 211 -6.57 7.73 -8.73
N LEU A 212 -7.36 8.55 -8.04
CA LEU A 212 -6.85 9.50 -7.05
C LEU A 212 -6.28 8.77 -5.83
N VAL A 213 -7.01 7.80 -5.28
CA VAL A 213 -6.55 7.04 -4.11
C VAL A 213 -5.34 6.17 -4.45
N ASP A 214 -5.35 5.53 -5.61
CA ASP A 214 -4.20 4.76 -6.11
C ASP A 214 -2.94 5.61 -6.23
N TYR A 215 -3.05 6.79 -6.85
CA TYR A 215 -1.95 7.75 -6.92
C TYR A 215 -1.53 8.24 -5.52
N ALA A 216 -2.47 8.59 -4.65
CA ALA A 216 -2.17 9.11 -3.32
C ALA A 216 -1.42 8.10 -2.44
N LEU A 217 -1.76 6.81 -2.53
CA LEU A 217 -1.06 5.73 -1.84
C LEU A 217 0.34 5.51 -2.46
N THR A 218 0.42 5.43 -3.79
CA THR A 218 1.68 5.18 -4.51
C THR A 218 2.68 6.31 -4.32
N ALA A 219 2.22 7.56 -4.32
CA ALA A 219 3.05 8.75 -4.14
C ALA A 219 3.22 9.16 -2.66
N ARG A 220 2.71 8.36 -1.71
CA ARG A 220 2.71 8.64 -0.26
C ARG A 220 2.24 10.05 0.09
N LEU A 221 1.17 10.52 -0.58
CA LEU A 221 0.50 11.79 -0.22
C LEU A 221 -0.29 11.67 1.09
N VAL A 222 -0.61 10.43 1.47
CA VAL A 222 -1.25 10.03 2.73
C VAL A 222 -0.63 8.72 3.18
N THR A 223 -0.39 8.57 4.48
CA THR A 223 0.19 7.36 5.08
C THR A 223 -0.58 6.90 6.31
N ILE A 224 -0.22 5.74 6.87
CA ILE A 224 -0.88 5.20 8.07
C ILE A 224 -0.70 6.12 9.28
N GLU A 225 0.43 6.83 9.36
CA GLU A 225 0.73 7.80 10.40
C GLU A 225 -0.21 9.01 10.38
N ASP A 226 -0.86 9.29 9.26
CA ASP A 226 -1.80 10.40 9.13
C ASP A 226 -3.20 10.06 9.68
N LEU A 227 -3.52 8.78 9.88
CA LEU A 227 -4.86 8.35 10.33
C LEU A 227 -5.41 9.07 11.58
N PRO A 228 -4.60 9.40 12.61
CA PRO A 228 -5.07 10.18 13.75
C PRO A 228 -5.66 11.55 13.38
N LEU A 229 -5.25 12.16 12.26
CA LEU A 229 -5.76 13.45 11.79
C LEU A 229 -7.26 13.40 11.48
N LEU A 230 -7.80 12.25 11.07
CA LEU A 230 -9.22 12.06 10.84
C LEU A 230 -10.02 12.18 12.15
N ASP A 231 -9.48 11.65 13.24
CA ASP A 231 -10.12 11.67 14.56
C ASP A 231 -10.02 13.06 15.20
N GLU A 232 -8.93 13.78 14.96
CA GLU A 232 -8.78 15.18 15.34
C GLU A 232 -9.79 16.08 14.63
N GLU A 233 -9.91 15.98 13.31
CA GLU A 233 -10.85 16.81 12.53
C GLU A 233 -12.31 16.52 12.92
N ALA A 234 -12.66 15.25 13.11
CA ALA A 234 -14.00 14.86 13.53
C ALA A 234 -14.33 15.39 14.94
N ARG A 235 -13.35 15.48 15.85
CA ARG A 235 -13.53 16.10 17.17
C ARG A 235 -13.69 17.61 17.07
N HIS A 236 -12.84 18.27 16.27
CA HIS A 236 -12.89 19.71 16.06
C HIS A 236 -14.25 20.15 15.49
N THR A 237 -14.72 19.47 14.44
CA THR A 237 -16.01 19.80 13.81
C THR A 237 -17.19 19.62 14.77
N ARG A 238 -17.16 18.60 15.63
CA ARG A 238 -18.18 18.40 16.68
C ARG A 238 -18.17 19.51 17.72
N GLN A 239 -16.99 19.97 18.13
CA GLN A 239 -16.86 21.08 19.08
C GLN A 239 -17.37 22.40 18.49
N GLU A 240 -17.05 22.71 17.23
CA GLU A 240 -17.57 23.89 16.55
C GLU A 240 -19.10 23.88 16.45
N LEU A 241 -19.70 22.74 16.12
CA LEU A 241 -21.16 22.59 16.07
C LEU A 241 -21.82 22.78 17.44
N ALA A 242 -21.19 22.26 18.51
CA ALA A 242 -21.68 22.43 19.87
C ALA A 242 -21.62 23.90 20.32
N LEU A 243 -20.51 24.60 20.03
CA LEU A 243 -20.33 26.03 20.35
C LEU A 243 -21.31 26.92 19.57
N SER A 244 -21.50 26.63 18.28
CA SER A 244 -22.46 27.36 17.44
C SER A 244 -23.91 27.14 17.88
N SER A 245 -24.23 25.99 18.46
CA SER A 245 -25.59 25.71 18.98
C SER A 245 -25.82 26.37 20.35
N ALA A 246 -24.78 26.48 21.18
CA ALA A 246 -24.84 27.15 22.48
C ALA A 246 -24.93 28.68 22.39
N THR A 247 -24.46 29.28 21.29
CA THR A 247 -24.49 30.74 21.06
C THR A 247 -25.86 31.24 20.57
N VAL A 248 -26.75 30.33 20.16
CA VAL A 248 -28.07 30.64 19.56
C VAL A 248 -29.22 30.56 20.59
N ILE A 249 -28.90 30.25 21.86
CA ILE A 249 -29.82 30.28 23.01
C ILE A 249 -29.53 31.55 23.83
#